data_AF-A0A3P7NCA0-F1
#
_entry.id   AF-A0A3P7NCA0-F1
#
_cell.length_a   1.000
_cell.length_b   1.000
_cell.length_c   1.000
_cell.angle_alpha   90.00
_cell.angle_beta   90.00
_cell.angle_gamma   90.00
#
_symmetry.space_group_name_H-M   'P 1'
#
loop_
_entity.id
_entity.type
_entity.pdbx_description
1 polymer ?
#
loop_
_entity_poly.entity_id
_entity_poly.type
_entity_poly.pdbx_seq_one_letter_code
_entity_poly.pdbx_strand_id
1 'polypeptide(L)' 'MPKLPPESTLNRRETCPILIRIFYSTNGQHTPLSLFSNGKLPHPEIQVNTW' A
#
# COMPACT_ATOMS: atom_id res chain seq x y z
N MET A 1 -25.00 1.52 -13.72
CA MET A 1 -23.84 1.63 -12.82
C MET A 1 -23.33 3.07 -12.88
N PRO A 2 -23.20 3.79 -11.75
CA PRO A 2 -22.58 5.11 -11.76
C PRO A 2 -21.14 4.97 -12.24
N LYS A 3 -20.73 5.75 -13.25
CA LYS A 3 -19.32 5.84 -13.62
C LYS A 3 -18.61 6.56 -12.47
N LEU A 4 -17.59 5.92 -11.89
CA LEU A 4 -16.69 6.57 -10.94
C LEU A 4 -16.10 7.83 -11.61
N PRO A 5 -15.96 8.94 -10.87
CA PRO A 5 -15.36 10.15 -11.40
C PRO A 5 -13.96 9.84 -11.97
N PRO A 6 -13.55 10.54 -13.04
CA PRO A 6 -12.25 10.33 -13.67
C PRO A 6 -11.14 10.45 -12.62
N GLU A 7 -10.14 9.56 -12.70
CA GLU A 7 -8.99 9.58 -11.81
C GLU A 7 -8.46 11.00 -11.67
N SER A 8 -8.34 11.45 -10.42
CA SER A 8 -7.84 12.78 -10.10
C SER A 8 -6.49 13.01 -10.77
N THR A 9 -6.39 14.08 -11.56
CA THR A 9 -5.13 14.55 -12.16
C THR A 9 -4.22 15.09 -11.06
N LEU A 10 -3.57 14.21 -10.32
CA LEU A 10 -2.72 14.60 -9.21
C LEU A 10 -1.39 15.19 -9.72
N ASN A 11 -1.10 16.42 -9.33
CA ASN A 11 0.19 17.06 -9.61
C ASN A 11 1.27 16.54 -8.66
N ARG A 12 2.00 15.50 -9.08
CA ARG A 12 3.07 14.86 -8.29
C ARG A 12 4.22 15.79 -7.90
N ARG A 13 4.38 16.94 -8.58
CA ARG A 13 5.44 17.92 -8.25
C ARG A 13 5.06 18.80 -7.07
N GLU A 14 3.76 19.06 -6.90
CA GLU A 14 3.22 19.95 -5.85
C GLU A 14 2.65 19.17 -4.67
N THR A 15 2.37 17.88 -4.85
CA THR A 15 1.87 17.00 -3.79
C THR A 15 3.01 16.25 -3.12
N CYS A 16 3.04 16.21 -1.78
CA CYS A 16 3.96 15.35 -1.05
C CYS A 16 3.61 13.86 -1.28
N PRO A 17 4.59 12.98 -1.56
CA PRO A 17 4.32 11.55 -1.72
C PRO A 17 3.86 10.93 -0.40
N ILE A 18 3.05 9.89 -0.50
CA ILE A 18 2.67 9.02 0.61
C ILE A 18 3.69 7.89 0.69
N LEU A 19 4.09 7.55 1.91
CA LEU A 19 4.89 6.36 2.17
C LEU A 19 3.98 5.13 2.20
N ILE A 20 4.03 4.32 1.16
CA ILE A 20 3.34 3.03 1.09
C ILE A 20 4.27 1.92 1.59
N ARG A 21 3.75 1.06 2.47
CA ARG A 21 4.43 -0.13 2.98
C ARG A 21 3.78 -1.38 2.38
N ILE A 22 4.53 -2.13 1.60
CA ILE A 22 4.07 -3.31 0.86
C ILE A 22 4.62 -4.55 1.54
N PHE A 23 3.71 -5.43 1.98
CA PHE A 23 4.04 -6.75 2.52
C PHE A 23 3.74 -7.80 1.46
N TYR A 24 4.67 -8.71 1.21
CA TYR A 24 4.51 -9.76 0.20
C TYR A 24 4.93 -11.13 0.75
N SER A 25 4.46 -12.18 0.09
CA SER A 25 4.78 -13.57 0.40
C SER A 25 5.11 -14.33 -0.88
N THR A 26 6.04 -15.27 -0.80
CA THR A 26 6.46 -16.13 -1.91
C THR A 26 5.75 -17.48 -1.92
N ASN A 27 4.93 -17.78 -0.90
CA ASN A 27 4.23 -19.05 -0.76
C ASN A 27 2.86 -19.10 -1.49
N GLY A 28 2.56 -18.09 -2.31
CA GLY A 28 1.30 -18.00 -3.07
C GLY A 28 0.07 -17.63 -2.24
N GLN A 29 0.23 -17.29 -0.95
CA GLN A 29 -0.86 -16.87 -0.07
C GLN A 29 -0.60 -15.47 0.49
N HIS A 30 -1.69 -14.75 0.80
CA HIS A 30 -1.57 -13.49 1.51
C HIS A 30 -1.06 -13.69 2.93
N THR A 31 -0.38 -12.67 3.44
CA THR A 31 0.10 -12.65 4.82
C THR A 31 -1.09 -12.67 5.78
N PRO A 32 -1.15 -13.63 6.73
CA PRO A 32 -2.25 -13.72 7.68
C PRO A 32 -2.42 -12.46 8.53
N LEU A 33 -3.68 -12.06 8.79
CA LEU A 33 -4.00 -10.88 9.60
C LEU A 33 -3.45 -10.94 11.04
N SER A 34 -3.28 -12.14 11.58
CA SER A 34 -2.71 -12.35 12.91
C SER A 34 -1.27 -11.81 13.04
N LEU A 35 -0.52 -11.73 11.92
CA LEU A 35 0.84 -11.20 11.92
C LEU A 35 0.91 -9.67 11.99
N PHE A 36 -0.23 -8.98 11.80
CA PHE A 36 -0.35 -7.52 11.92
C PHE A 36 -0.86 -7.08 13.30
N SER A 37 -1.07 -8.03 14.23
CA SER A 37 -1.63 -7.74 15.55
C SER A 37 -0.56 -7.30 16.55
N ASN A 38 -0.99 -6.63 17.64
CA ASN A 38 -0.13 -6.22 18.76
C ASN A 38 1.04 -5.29 18.36
N GLY A 39 0.81 -4.42 17.36
CA GLY A 39 1.82 -3.48 16.86
C GLY A 39 2.98 -4.14 16.11
N LYS A 40 2.90 -5.45 15.84
CA LYS A 40 3.88 -6.16 15.01
C LYS A 40 3.51 -6.05 13.55
N LEU A 41 4.53 -6.09 12.71
CA LEU A 41 4.38 -6.08 11.27
C LEU A 41 5.20 -7.22 10.65
N PRO A 42 4.65 -7.90 9.64
CA PRO A 42 5.31 -9.05 9.02
C PRO A 42 6.53 -8.60 8.21
N HIS A 43 7.49 -9.51 8.06
CA HIS A 43 8.63 -9.35 7.16
C HIS A 43 8.51 -10.42 6.06
N PRO A 44 8.91 -10.14 4.80
CA PRO A 44 9.59 -8.95 4.28
C PRO A 44 8.65 -7.77 3.93
N GLU A 45 9.18 -6.55 4.00
CA GLU A 45 8.50 -5.28 3.67
C GLU A 45 9.28 -4.50 2.60
N ILE A 46 8.55 -3.86 1.68
CA ILE A 46 9.08 -2.87 0.75
C ILE A 46 8.41 -1.53 1.02
N GLN A 47 9.20 -0.46 1.12
CA GLN A 47 8.71 0.90 1.29
C GLN A 47 8.85 1.69 -0.01
N VAL A 48 7.74 2.32 -0.44
CA VAL A 48 7.69 3.10 -1.67
C VAL A 48 7.08 4.46 -1.38
N ASN A 49 7.81 5.53 -1.74
CA ASN A 49 7.24 6.86 -1.81
C ASN A 49 6.51 6.99 -3.15
N THR A 50 5.19 7.06 -3.11
CA THR A 50 4.37 7.22 -4.31
C THR A 50 3.19 8.14 -4.05
N TRP A 51 2.51 8.46 -5.14
CA TRP A 51 1.29 9.25 -5.18
C TRP A 51 0.13 8.40 -5.64
#